data_AF-A0A0R2DF57-F1
#
_entry.id   AF-A0A0R2DF57-F1
#
_cell.length_a   1.000
_cell.length_b   1.000
_cell.length_c   1.000
_cell.angle_alpha   90.00
_cell.angle_beta   90.00
_cell.angle_gamma   90.00
#
_symmetry.space_group_name_H-M   'P 1'
#
loop_
_entity.id
_entity.type
_entity.pdbx_description
1 polymer ?
#
loop_
_entity_poly.entity_id
_entity_poly.type
_entity_poly.pdbx_seq_one_letter_code
_entity_poly.pdbx_strand_id
1 'polypeptide(L)'
;MFKKAILLGTLAVLGTAGGMTLNTQDVVAKAYRSPKTLKGFKYTHTTPKRSRGTWYNWDKDVGASKIIVKKHQVKKYYRFHKHGKWRYEQTLTGKKLYVYRQKQNHKQMFGFYAAYEDDFSFYYTGTRKLKGKKVKYMSLAGLYTYYKSWKYAIK
;
A
#
# COMPACT_ATOMS: atom_id res chain seq x y z
N MET A 1 16.43 -9.16 61.95
CA MET A 1 17.57 -9.91 61.38
C MET A 1 17.03 -11.08 60.56
N PHE A 2 17.70 -11.38 59.43
CA PHE A 2 17.46 -12.50 58.50
C PHE A 2 16.13 -12.51 57.71
N LYS A 3 16.04 -13.01 56.49
CA LYS A 3 16.83 -13.02 55.24
C LYS A 3 15.92 -13.78 54.25
N LYS A 4 15.96 -13.42 52.97
CA LYS A 4 15.21 -14.06 51.88
C LYS A 4 15.59 -15.55 51.72
N ALA A 5 14.62 -16.38 51.31
CA ALA A 5 14.80 -17.61 50.51
C ALA A 5 13.56 -17.68 49.60
N ILE A 6 13.58 -17.63 48.26
CA ILE A 6 14.37 -18.26 47.20
C ILE A 6 14.21 -19.79 47.14
N LEU A 7 13.33 -20.16 46.20
CA LEU A 7 13.42 -21.24 45.20
C LEU A 7 13.09 -22.71 45.56
N LEU A 8 12.29 -23.27 44.63
CA LEU A 8 12.44 -24.56 43.93
C LEU A 8 11.90 -25.86 44.52
N GLY A 9 11.27 -26.61 43.61
CA GLY A 9 10.95 -28.05 43.69
C GLY A 9 9.44 -28.25 43.56
N THR A 10 8.89 -29.00 42.61
CA THR A 10 9.44 -30.19 41.98
C THR A 10 8.82 -30.49 40.62
N LEU A 11 9.71 -30.87 39.73
CA LEU A 11 9.53 -31.48 38.43
C LEU A 11 8.79 -32.83 38.57
N ALA A 12 7.83 -33.10 37.70
CA ALA A 12 7.40 -34.46 37.39
C ALA A 12 7.40 -34.62 35.87
N VAL A 13 8.40 -35.34 35.37
CA VAL A 13 8.47 -35.85 34.00
C VAL A 13 8.71 -37.35 34.14
N LEU A 14 7.91 -38.15 33.44
CA LEU A 14 8.17 -39.50 32.89
C LEU A 14 6.81 -40.04 32.38
N GLY A 15 6.59 -40.45 31.13
CA GLY A 15 7.50 -40.60 30.01
C GLY A 15 6.80 -40.91 28.68
N THR A 16 7.57 -40.65 27.61
CA THR A 16 7.71 -41.37 26.32
C THR A 16 6.46 -41.91 25.61
N ALA A 17 6.10 -41.28 24.48
CA ALA A 17 6.50 -41.71 23.12
C ALA A 17 5.52 -41.16 22.07
N GLY A 18 6.06 -40.60 20.98
CA GLY A 18 5.31 -40.42 19.72
C GLY A 18 4.59 -39.07 19.54
N GLY A 19 5.34 -38.07 19.08
CA GLY A 19 4.89 -37.05 18.13
C GLY A 19 3.57 -36.34 18.39
N MET A 20 3.63 -35.18 19.04
CA MET A 20 2.77 -34.03 18.72
C MET A 20 3.57 -32.76 19.04
N THR A 21 4.42 -32.35 18.10
CA THR A 21 4.92 -30.99 18.04
C THR A 21 3.72 -30.05 18.12
N LEU A 22 3.60 -29.37 19.27
CA LEU A 22 2.89 -28.10 19.48
C LEU A 22 2.07 -27.64 18.28
N ASN A 23 0.84 -28.17 18.17
CA ASN A 23 -0.10 -27.77 17.14
C ASN A 23 -0.78 -26.43 17.47
N THR A 24 -0.07 -25.53 18.16
CA THR A 24 -0.46 -24.13 18.34
C THR A 24 -0.08 -23.26 17.13
N GLN A 25 0.58 -23.81 16.12
CA GLN A 25 0.64 -23.16 14.80
C GLN A 25 -0.66 -23.27 13.99
N ASP A 26 -1.53 -24.24 14.29
CA ASP A 26 -2.82 -24.38 13.59
C ASP A 26 -3.85 -23.32 14.00
N VAL A 27 -3.66 -22.64 15.14
CA VAL A 27 -4.49 -21.49 15.53
C VAL A 27 -4.05 -20.20 14.81
N VAL A 28 -2.87 -20.19 14.19
CA VAL A 28 -2.36 -19.03 13.41
C VAL A 28 -2.78 -19.10 11.93
N ALA A 29 -3.22 -20.25 11.43
CA ALA A 29 -3.52 -20.43 10.01
C ALA A 29 -4.97 -20.08 9.60
N LYS A 30 -5.93 -20.00 10.54
CA LYS A 30 -7.37 -19.85 10.20
C LYS A 30 -7.92 -18.42 10.10
N ALA A 31 -7.12 -17.37 10.31
CA ALA A 31 -7.59 -15.96 10.22
C ALA A 31 -7.02 -15.14 9.04
N TYR A 32 -6.12 -15.71 8.22
CA TYR A 32 -5.67 -15.05 6.99
C TYR A 32 -6.47 -15.56 5.79
N ARG A 33 -7.79 -15.29 5.79
CA ARG A 33 -8.55 -15.38 4.54
C ARG A 33 -7.85 -14.45 3.54
N SER A 34 -7.20 -15.06 2.54
CA SER A 34 -6.57 -14.38 1.42
C SER A 34 -7.56 -13.34 0.89
N PRO A 35 -7.16 -12.06 0.73
CA PRO A 35 -8.07 -11.05 0.26
C PRO A 35 -8.63 -11.50 -1.09
N LYS A 36 -9.91 -11.21 -1.34
CA LYS A 36 -10.57 -11.41 -2.64
C LYS A 36 -9.82 -10.59 -3.70
N THR A 37 -8.68 -11.08 -4.15
CA THR A 37 -7.95 -10.53 -5.28
C THR A 37 -8.89 -10.58 -6.47
N LEU A 38 -8.96 -9.50 -7.23
CA LEU A 38 -9.81 -9.37 -8.41
C LEU A 38 -9.79 -10.67 -9.24
N LYS A 39 -10.91 -11.42 -9.23
CA LYS A 39 -10.98 -12.73 -9.88
C LYS A 39 -10.71 -12.54 -11.38
N GLY A 40 -9.70 -13.24 -11.89
CA GLY A 40 -9.28 -13.13 -13.30
C GLY A 40 -8.21 -12.07 -13.59
N PHE A 41 -7.74 -11.29 -12.61
CA PHE A 41 -6.67 -10.30 -12.81
C PHE A 41 -5.34 -10.75 -12.23
N LYS A 42 -4.29 -10.74 -13.07
CA LYS A 42 -2.91 -10.96 -12.61
C LYS A 42 -2.42 -9.74 -11.82
N TYR A 43 -1.78 -9.98 -10.68
CA TYR A 43 -1.18 -8.96 -9.84
C TYR A 43 0.29 -9.25 -9.53
N THR A 44 0.99 -8.23 -9.02
CA THR A 44 2.36 -8.33 -8.49
C THR A 44 2.48 -7.46 -7.24
N HIS A 45 3.52 -7.65 -6.43
CA HIS A 45 3.87 -6.74 -5.33
C HIS A 45 4.93 -5.70 -5.73
N THR A 46 5.08 -5.44 -7.04
CA THR A 46 6.13 -4.59 -7.59
C THR A 46 5.56 -3.52 -8.53
N THR A 47 5.81 -2.27 -8.19
CA THR A 47 5.37 -1.12 -8.99
C THR A 47 6.20 -0.98 -10.28
N PRO A 48 5.57 -0.59 -11.41
CA PRO A 48 6.28 -0.41 -12.67
C PRO A 48 7.22 0.80 -12.62
N LYS A 49 8.39 0.72 -13.26
CA LYS A 49 9.43 1.78 -13.23
C LYS A 49 8.86 3.16 -13.60
N ARG A 50 7.96 3.23 -14.60
CA ARG A 50 7.32 4.46 -15.08
C ARG A 50 6.40 5.15 -14.06
N SER A 51 5.85 4.41 -13.08
CA SER A 51 5.01 5.00 -12.04
C SER A 51 5.81 5.45 -10.82
N ARG A 52 7.07 5.03 -10.67
CA ARG A 52 7.88 5.35 -9.49
C ARG A 52 8.21 6.83 -9.40
N GLY A 53 8.30 7.33 -8.17
CA GLY A 53 8.57 8.72 -7.78
C GLY A 53 7.37 9.36 -7.09
N THR A 54 7.45 10.68 -6.89
CA THR A 54 6.43 11.45 -6.19
C THR A 54 5.44 12.05 -7.17
N TRP A 55 4.15 11.99 -6.83
CA TRP A 55 3.04 12.50 -7.62
C TRP A 55 2.18 13.40 -6.76
N TYR A 56 1.74 14.52 -7.31
CA TYR A 56 0.99 15.54 -6.59
C TYR A 56 -0.30 15.87 -7.32
N ASN A 57 -1.40 16.02 -6.59
CA ASN A 57 -2.65 16.57 -7.07
C ASN A 57 -3.10 17.70 -6.14
N TRP A 58 -3.82 18.67 -6.71
CA TRP A 58 -4.46 19.76 -5.99
C TRP A 58 -5.90 19.86 -6.50
N ASP A 59 -6.80 19.99 -5.56
CA ASP A 59 -8.19 20.30 -5.74
C ASP A 59 -8.55 21.44 -4.78
N LYS A 60 -9.32 22.43 -5.25
CA LYS A 60 -9.65 23.61 -4.45
C LYS A 60 -10.65 23.31 -3.33
N ASP A 61 -11.49 22.28 -3.52
CA ASP A 61 -12.61 21.93 -2.64
C ASP A 61 -12.19 20.82 -1.66
N VAL A 62 -11.28 19.93 -2.07
CA VAL A 62 -10.81 18.79 -1.26
C VAL A 62 -9.43 19.04 -0.61
N GLY A 63 -8.58 19.84 -1.26
CA GLY A 63 -7.20 20.07 -0.84
C GLY A 63 -6.18 19.34 -1.73
N ALA A 64 -5.01 19.01 -1.18
CA ALA A 64 -3.94 18.36 -1.93
C ALA A 64 -3.67 16.94 -1.48
N SER A 65 -3.30 16.10 -2.44
CA SER A 65 -2.82 14.75 -2.19
C SER A 65 -1.44 14.55 -2.83
N LYS A 66 -0.64 13.69 -2.20
CA LYS A 66 0.68 13.28 -2.70
C LYS A 66 0.86 11.78 -2.55
N ILE A 67 1.25 11.14 -3.62
CA ILE A 67 1.53 9.70 -3.66
C ILE A 67 3.01 9.50 -3.95
N ILE A 68 3.72 8.80 -3.06
CA ILE A 68 5.11 8.39 -3.25
C ILE A 68 5.12 6.93 -3.65
N VAL A 69 5.55 6.64 -4.88
CA VAL A 69 5.60 5.29 -5.43
C VAL A 69 7.05 4.82 -5.49
N LYS A 70 7.41 3.79 -4.73
CA LYS A 70 8.69 3.05 -4.77
C LYS A 70 8.47 1.64 -5.32
N LYS A 71 9.54 0.89 -5.56
CA LYS A 71 9.50 -0.46 -6.15
C LYS A 71 8.52 -1.40 -5.42
N HIS A 72 8.55 -1.43 -4.09
CA HIS A 72 7.74 -2.33 -3.26
C HIS A 72 6.92 -1.58 -2.19
N GLN A 73 6.70 -0.29 -2.40
CA GLN A 73 6.02 0.57 -1.42
C GLN A 73 5.27 1.69 -2.11
N VAL A 74 4.06 1.98 -1.63
CA VAL A 74 3.32 3.19 -1.99
C VAL A 74 2.92 3.90 -0.71
N LYS A 75 3.21 5.21 -0.60
CA LYS A 75 2.76 6.05 0.51
C LYS A 75 1.81 7.12 0.00
N LYS A 76 0.68 7.31 0.68
CA LYS A 76 -0.28 8.37 0.42
C LYS A 76 -0.22 9.41 1.53
N TYR A 77 -0.36 10.67 1.14
CA TYR A 77 -0.38 11.83 2.02
C TYR A 77 -1.47 12.78 1.53
N TYR A 78 -2.07 13.50 2.46
CA TYR A 78 -3.03 14.55 2.16
C TYR A 78 -2.65 15.85 2.88
N ARG A 79 -3.24 16.97 2.44
CA ARG A 79 -3.23 18.25 3.16
C ARG A 79 -4.48 19.03 2.78
N PHE A 80 -5.17 19.61 3.76
CA PHE A 80 -6.43 20.34 3.51
C PHE A 80 -6.22 21.68 2.81
N HIS A 81 -5.11 22.36 3.08
CA HIS A 81 -4.85 23.70 2.52
C HIS A 81 -3.58 23.74 1.67
N LYS A 82 -3.54 24.72 0.77
CA LYS A 82 -2.39 25.01 -0.12
C LYS A 82 -1.08 25.24 0.62
N HIS A 83 -1.15 25.75 1.84
CA HIS A 83 0.00 26.02 2.71
C HIS A 83 0.06 25.11 3.95
N GLY A 84 -0.85 24.12 4.03
CA GLY A 84 -0.89 23.17 5.13
C GLY A 84 0.25 22.16 5.10
N LYS A 85 0.53 21.56 6.27
CA LYS A 85 1.49 20.45 6.41
C LYS A 85 0.92 19.17 5.78
N TRP A 86 1.79 18.39 5.16
CA TRP A 86 1.43 17.05 4.69
C TRP A 86 1.14 16.14 5.88
N ARG A 87 -0.02 15.51 5.87
CA ARG A 87 -0.43 14.48 6.82
C ARG A 87 -0.31 13.12 6.16
N TYR A 88 0.19 12.16 6.91
CA TYR A 88 0.26 10.78 6.48
C TYR A 88 -1.14 10.17 6.42
N GLU A 89 -1.40 9.39 5.38
CA GLU A 89 -2.66 8.67 5.22
C GLU A 89 -2.43 7.15 5.34
N GLN A 90 -1.59 6.60 4.46
CA GLN A 90 -1.45 5.14 4.32
C GLN A 90 -0.12 4.75 3.70
N THR A 91 0.34 3.53 4.02
CA THR A 91 1.48 2.85 3.39
C THR A 91 1.07 1.46 2.95
N LEU A 92 1.24 1.17 1.66
CA LEU A 92 1.04 -0.15 1.07
C LEU A 92 2.41 -0.80 0.83
N THR A 93 2.67 -1.96 1.46
CA THR A 93 3.90 -2.75 1.32
C THR A 93 3.61 -4.24 1.46
N GLY A 94 4.49 -5.09 0.91
CA GLY A 94 4.37 -6.55 1.02
C GLY A 94 2.98 -7.04 0.61
N LYS A 95 2.35 -7.85 1.47
CA LYS A 95 1.00 -8.40 1.27
C LYS A 95 -0.11 -7.33 1.20
N LYS A 96 0.17 -6.07 1.54
CA LYS A 96 -0.78 -4.95 1.45
C LYS A 96 -0.67 -4.19 0.12
N LEU A 97 0.32 -4.49 -0.72
CA LEU A 97 0.54 -3.81 -2.00
C LEU A 97 0.18 -4.74 -3.15
N TYR A 98 -1.02 -4.64 -3.69
CA TYR A 98 -1.38 -5.31 -4.93
C TYR A 98 -1.24 -4.35 -6.09
N VAL A 99 -0.42 -4.73 -7.08
CA VAL A 99 -0.20 -3.99 -8.33
C VAL A 99 -0.77 -4.80 -9.48
N TYR A 100 -1.98 -4.44 -9.87
CA TYR A 100 -2.62 -4.98 -11.06
C TYR A 100 -2.05 -4.31 -12.30
N ARG A 101 -1.96 -5.04 -13.42
CA ARG A 101 -1.58 -4.47 -14.72
C ARG A 101 -2.66 -4.78 -15.73
N GLN A 102 -3.26 -3.75 -16.30
CA GLN A 102 -4.26 -3.88 -17.34
C GLN A 102 -3.85 -3.03 -18.54
N LYS A 103 -4.16 -3.49 -19.75
CA LYS A 103 -4.11 -2.68 -20.97
C LYS A 103 -5.55 -2.36 -21.36
N GLN A 104 -5.89 -1.08 -21.48
CA GLN A 104 -7.18 -0.63 -22.00
C GLN A 104 -6.90 0.47 -23.03
N ASN A 105 -7.37 0.31 -24.28
CA ASN A 105 -7.19 1.27 -25.38
C ASN A 105 -5.74 1.80 -25.46
N HIS A 106 -4.77 0.89 -25.52
CA HIS A 106 -3.31 1.15 -25.52
C HIS A 106 -2.72 1.79 -24.24
N LYS A 107 -3.55 2.14 -23.25
CA LYS A 107 -3.10 2.66 -21.95
C LYS A 107 -2.78 1.49 -21.04
N GLN A 108 -1.53 1.45 -20.58
CA GLN A 108 -1.17 0.57 -19.48
C GLN A 108 -1.63 1.21 -18.16
N MET A 109 -2.45 0.50 -17.41
CA MET A 109 -3.01 0.89 -16.12
C MET A 109 -2.34 0.10 -15.00
N PHE A 110 -2.24 0.70 -13.83
CA PHE A 110 -1.88 -0.01 -12.61
C PHE A 110 -2.74 0.44 -11.44
N GLY A 111 -3.33 -0.51 -10.74
CA GLY A 111 -4.04 -0.25 -9.49
C GLY A 111 -3.08 -0.39 -8.31
N PHE A 112 -3.31 0.40 -7.26
CA PHE A 112 -2.80 0.09 -5.93
C PHE A 112 -4.00 -0.20 -5.05
N TYR A 113 -3.95 -1.32 -4.35
CA TYR A 113 -5.09 -1.80 -3.58
C TYR A 113 -4.59 -2.35 -2.25
N ALA A 114 -5.25 -1.96 -1.15
CA ALA A 114 -5.09 -2.60 0.14
C ALA A 114 -5.98 -3.83 0.23
N ALA A 115 -5.56 -4.85 1.00
CA ALA A 115 -6.29 -6.12 1.14
C ALA A 115 -7.76 -6.01 1.64
N TYR A 116 -8.22 -4.82 2.06
CA TYR A 116 -9.52 -4.57 2.70
C TYR A 116 -10.29 -3.39 2.08
N GLU A 117 -9.83 -2.82 0.96
CA GLU A 117 -10.58 -1.73 0.29
C GLU A 117 -11.66 -2.34 -0.61
N ASP A 118 -12.95 -2.00 -0.51
CA ASP A 118 -13.95 -2.58 -1.43
C ASP A 118 -13.91 -1.96 -2.85
N ASP A 119 -13.13 -0.89 -3.02
CA ASP A 119 -13.18 -0.03 -4.22
C ASP A 119 -11.82 0.08 -4.95
N PHE A 120 -11.86 0.23 -6.28
CA PHE A 120 -10.67 0.10 -7.12
C PHE A 120 -10.07 1.45 -7.52
N SER A 121 -8.86 1.72 -7.04
CA SER A 121 -8.10 2.90 -7.46
C SER A 121 -7.09 2.57 -8.57
N PHE A 122 -7.55 2.55 -9.83
CA PHE A 122 -6.66 2.38 -10.99
C PHE A 122 -6.02 3.70 -11.45
N TYR A 123 -4.69 3.68 -11.54
CA TYR A 123 -3.91 4.78 -12.06
C TYR A 123 -3.46 4.53 -13.50
N TYR A 124 -3.64 5.53 -14.36
CA TYR A 124 -3.07 5.57 -15.71
C TYR A 124 -1.95 6.59 -15.77
N THR A 125 -0.79 6.18 -16.29
CA THR A 125 0.32 7.10 -16.55
C THR A 125 0.40 7.46 -18.02
N GLY A 126 0.60 8.73 -18.30
CA GLY A 126 0.81 9.23 -19.66
C GLY A 126 1.64 10.50 -19.66
N THR A 127 1.68 11.15 -20.82
CA THR A 127 2.27 12.48 -21.00
C THR A 127 1.24 13.40 -21.64
N ARG A 128 1.21 14.67 -21.22
CA ARG A 128 0.36 15.71 -21.83
C ARG A 128 1.13 17.03 -21.95
N LYS A 129 0.71 17.91 -22.86
CA LYS A 129 1.23 19.29 -22.91
C LYS A 129 0.52 20.15 -21.85
N LEU A 130 1.29 20.93 -21.10
CA LEU A 130 0.83 21.90 -20.11
C LEU A 130 1.68 23.16 -20.24
N LYS A 131 1.05 24.30 -20.58
CA LYS A 131 1.75 25.58 -20.80
C LYS A 131 2.98 25.40 -21.72
N GLY A 132 2.77 24.74 -22.87
CA GLY A 132 3.83 24.42 -23.85
C GLY A 132 4.79 23.27 -23.47
N LYS A 133 4.81 22.80 -22.22
CA LYS A 133 5.75 21.75 -21.76
C LYS A 133 5.12 20.37 -21.73
N LYS A 134 5.85 19.34 -22.18
CA LYS A 134 5.42 17.92 -22.06
C LYS A 134 5.64 17.44 -20.62
N VAL A 135 4.57 17.12 -19.91
CA VAL A 135 4.59 16.72 -18.50
C VAL A 135 4.03 15.30 -18.34
N LYS A 136 4.69 14.49 -17.51
CA LYS A 136 4.18 13.18 -17.10
C LYS A 136 3.05 13.36 -16.09
N TYR A 137 1.96 12.64 -16.29
CA TYR A 137 0.84 12.62 -15.37
C TYR A 137 0.51 11.18 -14.96
N MET A 138 -0.11 11.04 -13.80
CA MET A 138 -0.69 9.81 -13.29
C MET A 138 -2.11 10.17 -12.87
N SER A 139 -3.14 9.52 -13.37
CA SER A 139 -4.51 9.89 -13.04
C SER A 139 -5.32 8.72 -12.58
N LEU A 140 -6.18 8.97 -11.60
CA LEU A 140 -7.03 8.00 -10.92
C LEU A 140 -8.38 7.96 -11.62
N ALA A 141 -8.59 6.97 -12.51
CA ALA A 141 -9.85 6.73 -13.22
C ALA A 141 -10.57 7.96 -13.84
N GLY A 142 -9.88 9.09 -14.06
CA GLY A 142 -10.48 10.33 -14.59
C GLY A 142 -10.82 11.37 -13.52
N LEU A 143 -10.91 10.97 -12.25
CA LEU A 143 -11.27 11.83 -11.12
C LEU A 143 -10.16 12.80 -10.74
N TYR A 144 -8.96 12.27 -10.46
CA TYR A 144 -7.83 13.08 -10.00
C TYR A 144 -6.62 12.90 -10.88
N THR A 145 -6.07 14.00 -11.40
CA THR A 145 -4.82 14.00 -12.15
C THR A 145 -3.67 14.46 -11.28
N TYR A 146 -2.66 13.61 -11.16
CA TYR A 146 -1.44 13.85 -10.44
C TYR A 146 -0.27 14.14 -11.39
N TYR A 147 0.67 14.97 -10.94
CA TYR A 147 1.87 15.35 -11.70
C TYR A 147 3.14 15.12 -10.89
N LYS A 148 4.27 14.95 -11.59
CA LYS A 148 5.59 14.76 -10.96
C LYS A 148 6.12 15.99 -10.22
N SER A 149 5.52 17.16 -10.40
CA SER A 149 5.97 18.41 -9.79
C SER A 149 4.78 19.22 -9.29
N TRP A 150 4.90 19.75 -8.08
CA TRP A 150 3.87 20.53 -7.41
C TRP A 150 3.35 21.71 -8.25
N LYS A 151 4.25 22.42 -8.93
CA LYS A 151 3.91 23.55 -9.82
C LYS A 151 2.94 23.22 -10.97
N TYR A 152 2.82 21.95 -11.36
CA TYR A 152 1.87 21.51 -12.39
C TYR A 152 0.56 20.96 -11.79
N ALA A 153 0.59 20.61 -10.50
CA ALA A 153 -0.59 20.17 -9.77
C ALA A 153 -1.41 21.37 -9.31
N ILE A 154 -0.74 22.41 -8.84
CA ILE A 154 -1.39 23.62 -8.35
C ILE A 154 -1.80 24.51 -9.53
N LYS A 155 -3.10 24.81 -9.60
CA LYS A 155 -3.66 25.82 -10.48
C LYS A 155 -3.90 27.11 -9.69
#